data_AF-A0AA95L694-F1
#
_entry.id   AF-A0AA95L694-F1
#
_cell.length_a   1.000
_cell.length_b   1.000
_cell.length_c   1.000
_cell.angle_alpha   90.00
_cell.angle_beta   90.00
_cell.angle_gamma   90.00
#
_symmetry.space_group_name_H-M   'P 1'
#
loop_
_entity.id
_entity.type
_entity.pdbx_description
1 polymer ?
#
loop_
_entity_poly.entity_id
_entity_poly.type
_entity_poly.pdbx_seq_one_letter_code
_entity_poly.pdbx_strand_id
1 'polypeptide(L)'
;MEELKYLNPTELLEKIYDTLCSEYEDEAHYDKDQDKQDIEVTKKRLTKKVFNEFVVEDEYFLTMDSKTFKERYHLFEKDFFKLITECSKNGVPYEKFIEIIDNLLACAHYRLNAFEQLTEEITRIQAEKEQEQTDTEEEIEEEIEEEA
;
A
#
# COMPACT_ATOMS: atom_id res chain seq x y z
N MET A 1 5.68 -12.17 -18.78
CA MET A 1 5.81 -11.78 -17.37
C MET A 1 4.48 -12.11 -16.73
N GLU A 2 4.44 -13.02 -15.77
CA GLU A 2 3.24 -13.18 -14.95
C GLU A 2 3.03 -11.87 -14.17
N GLU A 3 1.82 -11.33 -14.21
CA GLU A 3 1.45 -10.18 -13.39
C GLU A 3 1.42 -10.66 -11.93
N LEU A 4 2.30 -10.11 -11.10
CA LEU A 4 2.26 -10.31 -9.65
C LEU A 4 0.98 -9.68 -9.13
N LYS A 5 0.12 -10.50 -8.52
CA LYS A 5 -1.11 -10.05 -7.86
C LYS A 5 -0.86 -9.90 -6.37
N TYR A 6 -1.14 -8.73 -5.83
CA TYR A 6 -0.95 -8.35 -4.44
C TYR A 6 -2.26 -8.31 -3.65
N LEU A 7 -3.35 -7.95 -4.32
CA LEU A 7 -4.68 -7.97 -3.75
C LEU A 7 -5.26 -9.38 -3.81
N ASN A 8 -5.79 -9.86 -2.70
CA ASN A 8 -6.59 -11.07 -2.59
C ASN A 8 -8.08 -10.69 -2.60
N PRO A 9 -8.79 -10.74 -3.75
CA PRO A 9 -10.17 -10.28 -3.81
C PRO A 9 -11.10 -11.21 -3.04
N THR A 10 -12.11 -10.64 -2.41
CA THR A 10 -13.14 -11.40 -1.67
C THR A 10 -14.52 -11.11 -2.25
N GLU A 11 -15.44 -12.07 -2.12
CA GLU A 11 -16.85 -11.88 -2.52
C GLU A 11 -17.49 -10.69 -1.76
N LEU A 12 -17.04 -10.43 -0.54
CA LEU A 12 -17.51 -9.29 0.24
C LEU A 12 -17.05 -7.96 -0.36
N LEU A 13 -15.79 -7.88 -0.80
CA LEU A 13 -15.25 -6.70 -1.48
C LEU A 13 -16.04 -6.37 -2.75
N GLU A 14 -16.34 -7.38 -3.57
CA GLU A 14 -17.18 -7.24 -4.78
C GLU A 14 -18.56 -6.66 -4.44
N LYS A 15 -19.27 -7.29 -3.51
CA LYS A 15 -20.62 -6.84 -3.10
C LYS A 15 -20.63 -5.40 -2.61
N ILE A 16 -19.62 -4.99 -1.83
CA ILE A 16 -19.55 -3.62 -1.29
C ILE A 16 -19.23 -2.63 -2.41
N TYR A 17 -18.34 -3.01 -3.33
CA TYR A 17 -18.00 -2.20 -4.50
C TYR A 17 -19.22 -1.99 -5.41
N ASP A 18 -19.94 -3.05 -5.74
CA ASP A 18 -21.15 -2.98 -6.56
C ASP A 18 -22.23 -2.13 -5.89
N THR A 19 -22.38 -2.26 -4.56
CA THR A 19 -23.30 -1.39 -3.80
C THR A 19 -22.87 0.07 -3.91
N LEU A 20 -21.57 0.38 -3.80
CA LEU A 20 -21.07 1.74 -3.96
C LEU A 20 -21.35 2.29 -5.37
N CYS A 21 -21.18 1.48 -6.42
CA CYS A 21 -21.54 1.86 -7.79
C CYS A 21 -23.04 2.19 -7.90
N SER A 22 -23.91 1.34 -7.35
CA SER A 22 -25.37 1.58 -7.32
C SER A 22 -25.71 2.91 -6.65
N GLU A 23 -25.07 3.26 -5.53
CA GLU A 23 -25.33 4.53 -4.84
C GLU A 23 -24.89 5.75 -5.69
N TYR A 24 -23.87 5.63 -6.54
CA TYR A 24 -23.53 6.69 -7.49
C TYR A 24 -24.56 6.83 -8.63
N GLU A 25 -25.14 5.73 -9.07
CA GLU A 25 -26.23 5.73 -10.07
C GLU A 25 -27.53 6.31 -9.47
N ASP A 26 -27.88 5.89 -8.26
CA ASP A 26 -29.09 6.32 -7.54
C ASP A 26 -29.07 7.83 -7.23
N GLU A 27 -27.89 8.44 -7.06
CA GLU A 27 -27.74 9.89 -6.86
C GLU A 27 -28.47 10.71 -7.93
N ALA A 28 -28.49 10.23 -9.18
CA ALA A 28 -29.15 10.89 -10.30
C ALA A 28 -30.69 10.92 -10.17
N HIS A 29 -31.25 10.12 -9.27
CA HIS A 29 -32.69 9.97 -9.06
C HIS A 29 -33.22 10.72 -7.82
N TYR A 30 -32.34 11.33 -7.02
CA TYR A 30 -32.74 12.10 -5.85
C TYR A 30 -32.86 13.59 -6.16
N ASP A 31 -34.06 14.15 -6.00
CA ASP A 31 -34.33 15.57 -6.21
C ASP A 31 -34.22 16.41 -4.93
N LYS A 32 -34.41 15.79 -3.76
CA LYS A 32 -34.42 16.49 -2.47
C LYS A 32 -33.03 16.64 -1.90
N ASP A 33 -32.73 17.81 -1.34
CA ASP A 33 -31.43 18.10 -0.74
C ASP A 33 -31.08 17.17 0.42
N GLN A 34 -32.08 16.73 1.21
CA GLN A 34 -31.86 15.78 2.29
C GLN A 34 -31.39 14.42 1.77
N ASP A 35 -32.07 13.90 0.75
CA ASP A 35 -31.73 12.60 0.15
C ASP A 35 -30.33 12.65 -0.49
N LYS A 36 -29.97 13.80 -1.11
CA LYS A 36 -28.61 14.06 -1.62
C LYS A 36 -27.54 14.11 -0.52
N GLN A 37 -27.87 14.59 0.67
CA GLN A 37 -26.94 14.56 1.80
C GLN A 37 -26.76 13.14 2.35
N ASP A 38 -27.86 12.41 2.49
CA ASP A 38 -27.84 11.04 3.02
C ASP A 38 -27.08 10.09 2.10
N ILE A 39 -27.24 10.22 0.78
CA ILE A 39 -26.49 9.43 -0.20
C ILE A 39 -25.00 9.79 -0.21
N GLU A 40 -24.65 11.07 -0.04
CA GLU A 40 -23.25 11.51 0.05
C GLU A 40 -22.53 10.95 1.29
N VAL A 41 -23.23 10.86 2.42
CA VAL A 41 -22.71 10.19 3.62
C VAL A 41 -22.56 8.68 3.37
N THR A 42 -23.53 8.06 2.70
CA THR A 42 -23.53 6.62 2.38
C THR A 42 -22.36 6.27 1.46
N LYS A 43 -22.18 7.00 0.36
CA LYS A 43 -21.03 6.88 -0.54
C LYS A 43 -19.71 6.94 0.22
N LYS A 44 -19.49 7.97 1.06
CA LYS A 44 -18.26 8.09 1.87
C LYS A 44 -18.01 6.88 2.77
N ARG A 45 -19.06 6.36 3.42
CA ARG A 45 -18.94 5.18 4.29
C ARG A 45 -18.61 3.93 3.49
N LEU A 46 -19.26 3.74 2.34
CA LEU A 46 -18.99 2.62 1.45
C LEU A 46 -17.60 2.69 0.82
N THR A 47 -17.12 3.87 0.38
CA THR A 47 -15.74 4.05 -0.08
C THR A 47 -14.73 3.63 1.00
N LYS A 48 -14.95 4.04 2.25
CA LYS A 48 -14.12 3.59 3.38
C LYS A 48 -14.24 2.10 3.64
N LYS A 49 -15.41 1.53 3.45
CA LYS A 49 -15.62 0.09 3.60
C LYS A 49 -14.87 -0.70 2.52
N VAL A 50 -14.98 -0.32 1.24
CA VAL A 50 -14.19 -0.91 0.14
C VAL A 50 -12.69 -0.88 0.49
N PHE A 51 -12.19 0.29 0.91
CA PHE A 51 -10.79 0.45 1.30
C PHE A 51 -10.35 -0.50 2.42
N ASN A 52 -11.18 -0.62 3.46
CA ASN A 52 -10.93 -1.48 4.61
C ASN A 52 -10.94 -2.99 4.28
N GLU A 53 -11.65 -3.37 3.22
CA GLU A 53 -11.85 -4.76 2.79
C GLU A 53 -10.76 -5.25 1.81
N PHE A 54 -9.77 -4.41 1.49
CA PHE A 54 -8.59 -4.86 0.76
C PHE A 54 -7.79 -5.86 1.61
N VAL A 55 -7.58 -7.06 1.07
CA VAL A 55 -6.77 -8.11 1.68
C VAL A 55 -5.44 -8.19 0.96
N VAL A 56 -4.34 -8.00 1.69
CA VAL A 56 -2.97 -8.08 1.16
C VAL A 56 -2.16 -8.90 2.14
N GLU A 57 -1.37 -9.87 1.64
CA GLU A 57 -0.63 -10.82 2.49
C GLU A 57 -1.54 -11.52 3.54
N ASP A 58 -2.74 -11.92 3.10
CA ASP A 58 -3.77 -12.58 3.93
C ASP A 58 -4.32 -11.74 5.09
N GLU A 59 -4.04 -10.42 5.12
CA GLU A 59 -4.53 -9.50 6.13
C GLU A 59 -5.36 -8.37 5.53
N TYR A 60 -6.50 -8.05 6.16
CA TYR A 60 -7.32 -6.92 5.79
C TYR A 60 -6.64 -5.61 6.17
N PHE A 61 -6.74 -4.58 5.32
CA PHE A 61 -6.34 -3.21 5.67
C PHE A 61 -6.99 -2.73 6.97
N LEU A 62 -8.23 -3.17 7.26
CA LEU A 62 -8.92 -2.86 8.51
C LEU A 62 -8.22 -3.40 9.76
N THR A 63 -7.66 -4.62 9.67
CA THR A 63 -7.09 -5.35 10.81
C THR A 63 -5.58 -5.27 10.89
N MET A 64 -4.94 -4.82 9.80
CA MET A 64 -3.50 -4.64 9.70
C MET A 64 -2.96 -3.76 10.82
N ASP A 65 -1.85 -4.19 11.42
CA ASP A 65 -1.16 -3.41 12.44
C ASP A 65 -0.86 -1.99 11.93
N SER A 66 -1.11 -0.99 12.78
CA SER A 66 -1.02 0.42 12.37
C SER A 66 0.38 0.83 11.94
N LYS A 67 1.43 0.21 12.50
CA LYS A 67 2.81 0.50 12.11
C LYS A 67 3.09 -0.08 10.73
N THR A 68 2.73 -1.34 10.50
CA THR A 68 2.85 -2.01 9.20
C THR A 68 2.11 -1.24 8.12
N PHE A 69 0.86 -0.86 8.36
CA PHE A 69 0.07 -0.09 7.40
C PHE A 69 0.72 1.27 7.09
N LYS A 70 1.23 1.97 8.11
CA LYS A 70 1.89 3.28 7.92
C LYS A 70 3.15 3.19 7.09
N GLU A 71 3.97 2.19 7.33
CA GLU A 71 5.23 2.00 6.60
C GLU A 71 4.98 1.62 5.13
N ARG A 72 3.98 0.78 4.89
CA ARG A 72 3.72 0.19 3.56
C ARG A 72 2.78 1.02 2.69
N TYR A 73 1.65 1.51 3.23
CA TYR A 73 0.52 1.97 2.43
C TYR A 73 0.07 3.41 2.68
N HIS A 74 0.42 4.04 3.81
CA HIS A 74 -0.11 5.37 4.17
C HIS A 74 0.16 6.46 3.13
N LEU A 75 1.28 6.40 2.41
CA LEU A 75 1.56 7.35 1.32
C LEU A 75 0.57 7.26 0.15
N PHE A 76 0.00 6.08 -0.08
CA PHE A 76 -0.94 5.80 -1.16
C PHE A 76 -2.40 5.87 -0.71
N GLU A 77 -2.67 6.11 0.58
CA GLU A 77 -4.01 6.11 1.16
C GLU A 77 -4.98 7.03 0.39
N LYS A 78 -4.53 8.27 0.09
CA LYS A 78 -5.33 9.22 -0.69
C LYS A 78 -5.58 8.75 -2.12
N ASP A 79 -4.60 8.08 -2.72
CA ASP A 79 -4.71 7.56 -4.08
C ASP A 79 -5.68 6.38 -4.13
N PHE A 80 -5.67 5.48 -3.13
CA PHE A 80 -6.67 4.43 -3.00
C PHE A 80 -8.08 5.01 -2.92
N PHE A 81 -8.31 6.00 -2.04
CA PHE A 81 -9.63 6.63 -1.93
C PHE A 81 -10.08 7.27 -3.25
N LYS A 82 -9.16 7.92 -3.96
CA LYS A 82 -9.44 8.52 -5.27
C LYS A 82 -9.79 7.44 -6.30
N LEU A 83 -9.03 6.35 -6.37
CA LEU A 83 -9.29 5.26 -7.31
C LEU A 83 -10.63 4.58 -7.03
N ILE A 84 -10.95 4.27 -5.77
CA ILE A 84 -12.24 3.70 -5.39
C ILE A 84 -13.37 4.63 -5.85
N THR A 85 -13.28 5.91 -5.49
CA THR A 85 -14.28 6.93 -5.81
C THR A 85 -14.51 7.08 -7.31
N GLU A 86 -13.44 7.25 -8.09
CA GLU A 86 -13.55 7.48 -9.53
C GLU A 86 -13.96 6.19 -10.26
N CYS A 87 -13.51 5.02 -9.83
CA CYS A 87 -13.95 3.77 -10.44
C CYS A 87 -15.46 3.56 -10.20
N SER A 88 -15.93 3.72 -8.96
CA SER A 88 -17.35 3.50 -8.64
C SER A 88 -18.27 4.54 -9.28
N LYS A 89 -17.86 5.80 -9.29
CA LYS A 89 -18.63 6.89 -9.90
C LYS A 89 -18.83 6.71 -11.41
N ASN A 90 -17.88 6.06 -12.08
CA ASN A 90 -17.92 5.84 -13.52
C ASN A 90 -18.35 4.41 -13.89
N GLY A 91 -18.83 3.61 -12.94
CA GLY A 91 -19.32 2.24 -13.19
C GLY A 91 -18.25 1.32 -13.78
N VAL A 92 -16.99 1.45 -13.34
CA VAL A 92 -15.92 0.56 -13.78
C VAL A 92 -16.24 -0.87 -13.33
N PRO A 93 -16.16 -1.89 -14.21
CA PRO A 93 -16.41 -3.27 -13.82
C PRO A 93 -15.47 -3.74 -12.71
N TYR A 94 -15.96 -4.59 -11.80
CA TYR A 94 -15.24 -5.02 -10.62
C TYR A 94 -13.87 -5.63 -10.96
N GLU A 95 -13.78 -6.48 -11.98
CA GLU A 95 -12.51 -7.09 -12.39
C GLU A 95 -11.48 -6.04 -12.78
N LYS A 96 -11.92 -4.98 -13.47
CA LYS A 96 -11.03 -3.90 -13.88
C LYS A 96 -10.66 -3.00 -12.71
N PHE A 97 -11.58 -2.76 -11.79
CA PHE A 97 -11.30 -2.08 -10.54
C PHE A 97 -10.20 -2.79 -9.74
N ILE A 98 -10.30 -4.12 -9.61
CA ILE A 98 -9.30 -4.94 -8.92
C ILE A 98 -7.92 -4.81 -9.57
N GLU A 99 -7.83 -4.91 -10.90
CA GLU A 99 -6.55 -4.69 -11.61
C GLU A 99 -5.95 -3.30 -11.35
N ILE A 100 -6.78 -2.26 -11.30
CA ILE A 100 -6.32 -0.89 -11.05
C ILE A 100 -5.77 -0.75 -9.62
N ILE A 101 -6.46 -1.30 -8.63
CA ILE A 101 -6.00 -1.29 -7.23
C ILE A 101 -4.72 -2.10 -7.07
N ASP A 102 -4.64 -3.26 -7.73
CA ASP A 102 -3.48 -4.13 -7.70
C ASP A 102 -2.22 -3.45 -8.27
N ASN A 103 -2.36 -2.66 -9.34
CA ASN A 103 -1.27 -1.85 -9.87
C ASN A 103 -0.76 -0.78 -8.87
N LEU A 104 -1.66 -0.21 -8.05
CA LEU A 104 -1.24 0.72 -7.00
C LEU A 104 -0.54 -0.02 -5.84
N LEU A 105 -1.00 -1.22 -5.50
CA LEU A 105 -0.34 -2.08 -4.51
C LEU A 105 1.05 -2.50 -4.98
N ALA A 106 1.20 -2.82 -6.27
CA ALA A 106 2.51 -3.10 -6.87
C ALA A 106 3.46 -1.90 -6.71
N CYS A 107 2.98 -0.67 -6.95
CA CYS A 107 3.77 0.55 -6.69
C CYS A 107 4.22 0.65 -5.22
N ALA A 108 3.32 0.35 -4.28
CA ALA A 108 3.64 0.36 -2.85
C ALA A 108 4.70 -0.69 -2.50
N HIS A 109 4.57 -1.90 -3.05
CA HIS A 109 5.53 -2.97 -2.87
C HIS A 109 6.91 -2.62 -3.46
N TYR A 110 6.97 -2.12 -4.70
CA TYR A 110 8.24 -1.71 -5.31
C TYR A 110 8.93 -0.59 -4.53
N ARG A 111 8.15 0.35 -4.00
CA ARG A 111 8.67 1.39 -3.11
C ARG A 111 9.29 0.78 -1.86
N LEU A 112 8.60 -0.15 -1.19
CA LEU A 112 9.10 -0.81 0.02
C LEU A 112 10.42 -1.54 -0.26
N ASN A 113 10.45 -2.38 -1.30
CA ASN A 113 11.63 -3.12 -1.73
C ASN A 113 12.83 -2.19 -2.02
N ALA A 114 12.61 -1.02 -2.63
CA ALA A 114 13.68 -0.05 -2.85
C ALA A 114 14.29 0.49 -1.54
N PHE A 115 13.49 0.67 -0.49
CA PHE A 115 14.00 1.09 0.83
C PHE A 115 14.68 -0.05 1.59
N GLU A 116 14.22 -1.29 1.41
CA GLU A 116 14.89 -2.48 1.94
C GLU A 116 16.28 -2.62 1.34
N GLN A 117 16.40 -2.57 0.01
CA GLN A 117 17.69 -2.59 -0.70
C GLN A 117 18.61 -1.44 -0.27
N LEU A 118 18.06 -0.22 -0.12
CA LEU A 118 18.85 0.91 0.38
C LEU A 118 19.42 0.62 1.78
N THR A 119 18.63 0.01 2.66
CA THR A 119 19.06 -0.31 4.03
C THR A 119 20.14 -1.39 4.02
N GLU A 120 19.95 -2.45 3.24
CA GLU A 120 20.94 -3.52 3.06
C GLU A 120 22.29 -2.98 2.55
N GLU A 121 22.25 -2.10 1.55
CA GLU A 121 23.43 -1.46 0.98
C GLU A 121 24.14 -0.54 2.00
N ILE A 122 23.39 0.25 2.77
CA ILE A 122 23.96 1.07 3.85
C ILE A 122 24.67 0.19 4.89
N THR A 123 24.03 -0.90 5.32
CA THR A 123 24.63 -1.82 6.29
C THR A 123 25.88 -2.51 5.75
N ARG A 124 25.89 -2.92 4.47
CA ARG A 124 27.08 -3.50 3.83
C ARG A 124 28.25 -2.51 3.82
N ILE A 125 28.01 -1.27 3.39
CA ILE A 125 29.04 -0.21 3.35
C ILE A 125 29.57 0.11 4.76
N GLN A 126 28.72 0.06 5.79
CA GLN A 126 29.15 0.28 7.17
C GLN A 126 30.02 -0.87 7.68
N ALA A 127 29.64 -2.12 7.44
CA ALA A 127 30.42 -3.28 7.83
C ALA A 127 31.79 -3.34 7.11
N GLU A 128 31.84 -3.01 5.82
CA GLU A 128 33.09 -2.92 5.05
C GLU A 128 34.03 -1.84 5.65
N LYS A 129 33.50 -0.68 6.04
CA LYS A 129 34.29 0.39 6.67
C LYS A 129 34.78 0.03 8.07
N GLU A 130 33.99 -0.71 8.84
CA GLU A 130 34.40 -1.20 10.17
C GLU A 130 35.52 -2.24 10.04
N GLN A 131 35.43 -3.15 9.05
CA GLN A 131 36.50 -4.10 8.76
C GLN A 131 37.80 -3.43 8.30
N GLU A 132 37.72 -2.46 7.37
CA GLU A 132 38.91 -1.70 6.94
C GLU A 132 39.57 -0.94 8.11
N GLN A 133 38.79 -0.47 9.10
CA GLN A 133 39.34 0.18 10.30
C GLN A 133 40.01 -0.79 11.26
N THR A 134 39.43 -1.97 11.49
CA THR A 134 40.07 -3.01 12.34
C THR A 134 41.33 -3.59 11.70
N ASP A 135 41.33 -3.82 10.38
CA ASP A 135 42.52 -4.34 9.68
C ASP A 135 43.66 -3.31 9.70
N THR A 136 43.34 -2.01 9.63
CA THR A 136 44.36 -0.95 9.73
C THR A 136 44.90 -0.81 11.16
N GLU A 137 44.09 -1.01 12.20
CA GLU A 137 44.58 -0.99 13.60
C GLU A 137 45.42 -2.23 13.95
N GLU A 138 45.05 -3.42 13.46
CA GLU A 138 45.83 -4.66 13.66
C GLU A 138 47.17 -4.62 12.88
N GLU A 139 47.22 -4.09 11.65
CA GLU A 139 48.48 -3.93 10.91
C GLU A 139 49.44 -2.92 11.58
N ILE A 140 48.92 -1.87 12.22
CA ILE A 140 49.75 -0.90 12.96
C ILE A 140 50.27 -1.50 14.27
N GLU A 141 49.51 -2.35 14.97
CA GLU A 141 50.01 -3.04 16.18
C GLU A 141 51.06 -4.12 15.86
N GLU A 142 50.92 -4.88 14.76
CA GLU A 142 51.92 -5.87 14.34
C GLU A 142 53.25 -5.22 13.88
N GLU A 143 53.22 -4.08 13.17
CA GLU A 143 54.45 -3.35 12.79
C GLU A 143 55.20 -2.78 14.01
N ILE A 144 54.51 -2.47 15.12
CA ILE A 144 55.13 -1.94 16.34
C ILE A 144 55.79 -3.04 17.20
N GLU A 145 55.29 -4.28 17.16
CA GLU A 145 55.89 -5.41 17.89
C GLU A 145 57.10 -6.04 17.16
N GLU A 146 57.18 -5.98 15.82
CA GLU A 146 58.33 -6.55 15.09
C GLU A 146 59.59 -5.65 15.09
N GLU A 147 59.49 -4.36 15.43
CA GLU A 147 60.66 -3.44 15.53
C GLU A 147 61.26 -3.30 16.95
N ALA A 148 60.75 -4.03 17.96
CA ALA A 148 61.21 -3.98 19.36
C ALA A 148 62.15 -5.14 19.77
#